data_AF-A0A5E8HEE3-F1
#
_entry.id   AF-A0A5E8HEE3-F1
#
_cell.length_a   1.000
_cell.length_b   1.000
_cell.length_c   1.000
_cell.angle_alpha   90.00
_cell.angle_beta   90.00
_cell.angle_gamma   90.00
#
_symmetry.space_group_name_H-M   'P 1'
#
loop_
_entity.id
_entity.type
_entity.pdbx_description
1 polymer ?
#
loop_
_entity_poly.entity_id
_entity_poly.type
_entity_poly.pdbx_seq_one_letter_code
_entity_poly.pdbx_strand_id
1 'polypeptide(L)' 'MIVEDEDDFELHQSQRNLALATIDELMLTKMDLLDAEKKVPRFINNALSYLKRKYVTEEQTISQLLMSRREKQQS' A
#
# COMPACT_ATOMS: atom_id res chain seq x y z
N MET A 1 15.21 -22.03 3.96
CA MET A 1 13.96 -21.24 3.84
C MET A 1 14.29 -19.74 3.89
N ILE A 2 15.20 -19.28 3.05
CA ILE A 2 15.61 -17.86 2.96
C ILE A 2 15.00 -17.24 1.69
N VAL A 3 14.87 -18.04 0.63
CA VAL A 3 14.31 -17.65 -0.67
C VAL A 3 12.81 -17.32 -0.59
N GLU A 4 12.04 -18.08 0.19
CA GLU A 4 10.59 -17.85 0.37
C GLU A 4 10.32 -16.52 1.11
N ASP A 5 11.08 -16.23 2.18
CA ASP A 5 10.97 -14.97 2.92
C ASP A 5 11.41 -13.75 2.09
N GLU A 6 12.26 -13.95 1.08
CA GLU A 6 12.76 -12.90 0.17
C GLU A 6 11.72 -12.54 -0.89
N ASP A 7 11.07 -13.55 -1.47
CA ASP A 7 9.97 -13.39 -2.43
C ASP A 7 8.74 -12.72 -1.77
N ASP A 8 8.37 -13.16 -0.56
CA ASP A 8 7.25 -12.57 0.18
C ASP A 8 7.49 -11.09 0.51
N PHE A 9 8.71 -10.72 0.89
CA PHE A 9 9.04 -9.33 1.19
C PHE A 9 8.94 -8.44 -0.06
N GLU A 10 9.51 -8.86 -1.19
CA GLU A 10 9.44 -8.10 -2.44
C GLU A 10 7.99 -7.98 -2.94
N LEU A 11 7.17 -9.02 -2.74
CA LEU A 11 5.75 -8.97 -3.02
C LEU A 11 5.04 -7.88 -2.20
N HIS A 12 5.23 -7.86 -0.88
CA HIS A 12 4.62 -6.87 0.00
C HIS A 12 5.11 -5.45 -0.30
N GLN A 13 6.40 -5.28 -0.62
CA GLN A 13 6.97 -4.01 -1.08
C GLN A 13 6.32 -3.50 -2.37
N SER A 14 6.15 -4.39 -3.35
CA SER A 14 5.48 -4.08 -4.61
C SER A 14 4.02 -3.65 -4.39
N GLN A 15 3.28 -4.39 -3.55
CA GLN A 15 1.89 -4.07 -3.21
C GLN A 15 1.77 -2.72 -2.49
N ARG A 16 2.69 -2.41 -1.57
CA ARG A 16 2.73 -1.12 -0.89
C ARG A 16 2.94 0.03 -1.88
N ASN A 17 3.93 -0.12 -2.76
CA ASN A 17 4.28 0.92 -3.73
C ASN A 17 3.12 1.15 -4.71
N LEU A 18 2.48 0.08 -5.17
CA LEU A 18 1.29 0.17 -6.01
C LEU A 18 0.13 0.87 -5.30
N ALA A 19 -0.10 0.56 -4.02
CA ALA A 19 -1.17 1.20 -3.24
C ALA A 19 -0.93 2.70 -3.09
N LEU A 20 0.30 3.14 -2.82
CA LEU A 20 0.66 4.56 -2.74
C LEU A 20 0.44 5.28 -4.07
N ALA A 21 1.02 4.78 -5.17
CA ALA A 21 0.87 5.39 -6.49
C ALA A 21 -0.61 5.51 -6.89
N THR A 22 -1.41 4.46 -6.64
CA THR A 22 -2.84 4.47 -6.96
C THR A 22 -3.61 5.46 -6.07
N ILE A 23 -3.23 5.64 -4.80
CA ILE A 23 -3.82 6.67 -3.92
C ILE A 23 -3.56 8.05 -4.50
N ASP A 24 -2.33 8.34 -4.92
CA ASP A 24 -1.97 9.65 -5.47
C ASP A 24 -2.79 9.97 -6.72
N GLU A 25 -2.90 9.02 -7.66
CA GLU A 25 -3.71 9.19 -8.87
C GLU A 25 -5.21 9.43 -8.57
N LEU A 26 -5.77 8.66 -7.63
CA LEU A 26 -7.17 8.83 -7.24
C LEU A 26 -7.42 10.13 -6.46
N MET A 27 -6.43 10.60 -5.70
CA MET A 27 -6.51 11.89 -5.02
C MET A 27 -6.46 13.04 -6.02
N LEU A 28 -5.58 12.98 -7.02
CA LEU A 28 -5.54 13.96 -8.12
C LEU A 28 -6.87 13.98 -8.88
N THR A 29 -7.36 12.82 -9.31
CA THR A 29 -8.65 12.69 -10.00
C THR A 29 -9.80 13.26 -9.15
N LYS A 30 -9.77 13.03 -7.84
CA LYS A 30 -10.76 13.57 -6.91
C LYS A 30 -10.70 15.10 -6.85
N MET A 31 -9.50 15.69 -6.81
CA MET A 31 -9.35 17.14 -6.80
C MET A 31 -9.80 17.76 -8.11
N ASP A 32 -9.43 17.19 -9.26
CA ASP A 32 -9.85 17.66 -10.58
C ASP A 32 -11.38 17.69 -10.71
N LEU A 33 -12.07 16.68 -10.14
CA LEU A 33 -13.54 16.66 -10.11
C LEU A 33 -14.11 17.76 -9.22
N LEU A 34 -13.51 18.01 -8.06
CA LEU A 34 -13.97 19.07 -7.14
C LEU A 34 -13.74 20.46 -7.73
N ASP A 35 -12.58 20.69 -8.35
CA ASP A 35 -12.22 21.95 -9.01
C ASP A 35 -13.13 22.24 -10.21
N ALA A 36 -13.58 21.20 -10.91
CA ALA A 36 -14.58 21.30 -11.97
C ALA A 36 -16.04 21.39 -11.46
N GLU A 37 -16.26 21.54 -10.15
CA GLU A 37 -17.57 21.53 -9.48
C GLU A 37 -18.41 20.28 -9.79
N LYS A 38 -17.75 19.15 -10.10
CA LYS A 38 -18.38 17.87 -10.40
C LYS A 38 -18.54 17.03 -9.13
N LYS A 39 -19.58 16.18 -9.15
CA LYS A 39 -19.78 15.19 -8.10
C LYS A 39 -18.68 14.12 -8.16
N VAL A 40 -17.98 13.91 -7.05
CA VAL A 40 -17.02 12.81 -6.90
C VAL A 40 -17.76 11.46 -6.86
N PRO A 41 -17.49 10.52 -7.79
CA PRO A 41 -18.07 9.19 -7.75
C PRO A 41 -17.76 8.45 -6.44
N ARG A 42 -18.76 7.75 -5.88
CA ARG A 42 -18.61 7.03 -4.61
C ARG A 42 -17.47 5.99 -4.65
N PHE A 43 -17.23 5.38 -5.81
CA PHE A 43 -16.17 4.38 -5.96
C PHE A 43 -14.78 4.97 -5.67
N ILE A 44 -14.52 6.25 -6.00
CA ILE A 44 -13.22 6.89 -5.74
C ILE A 44 -12.96 6.95 -4.23
N ASN A 45 -13.94 7.40 -3.45
CA ASN A 45 -13.80 7.45 -1.99
C ASN A 45 -13.65 6.04 -1.38
N ASN A 46 -14.39 5.06 -1.90
CA ASN A 46 -14.28 3.68 -1.45
C ASN A 46 -12.89 3.09 -1.76
N ALA A 47 -12.39 3.32 -2.98
CA ALA A 47 -11.07 2.87 -3.42
C ALA A 47 -9.95 3.50 -2.59
N LEU A 48 -9.99 4.83 -2.38
CA LEU A 48 -9.06 5.53 -1.48
C LEU A 48 -9.08 4.95 -0.06
N SER A 49 -10.27 4.66 0.47
CA SER A 49 -10.41 4.09 1.82
C SER A 49 -9.83 2.68 1.92
N TYR A 50 -10.05 1.86 0.88
CA TYR A 50 -9.48 0.52 0.79
C TYR A 50 -7.96 0.55 0.65
N LEU A 51 -7.43 1.35 -0.27
CA LEU A 51 -5.99 1.43 -0.54
C LEU A 51 -5.22 1.98 0.66
N LYS A 52 -5.77 2.96 1.40
CA LYS A 52 -5.15 3.44 2.64
C LYS A 52 -5.03 2.33 3.69
N ARG A 53 -6.06 1.50 3.85
CA ARG A 53 -5.98 0.34 4.75
C ARG A 53 -4.97 -0.68 4.25
N LYS A 54 -4.99 -0.99 2.95
CA LYS A 54 -4.04 -1.91 2.33
C LYS A 54 -2.59 -1.44 2.56
N TYR A 55 -2.29 -0.17 2.29
CA TYR A 55 -0.98 0.42 2.55
C TYR A 55 -0.50 0.21 3.99
N VAL A 56 -1.35 0.51 4.98
CA VAL A 56 -1.00 0.33 6.40
C VAL A 56 -0.75 -1.15 6.72
N THR A 57 -1.57 -2.05 6.17
CA THR A 57 -1.36 -3.50 6.34
C THR A 57 -0.02 -3.94 5.75
N GLU A 58 0.32 -3.52 4.53
CA GLU A 58 1.61 -3.87 3.92
C GLU A 58 2.79 -3.33 4.73
N GLU A 59 2.73 -2.10 5.21
CA GLU A 59 3.75 -1.52 6.10
C GLU A 59 3.97 -2.34 7.37
N GLN A 60 2.88 -2.81 8.00
CA GLN A 60 2.96 -3.66 9.19
C GLN A 60 3.59 -5.02 8.86
N THR A 61 3.19 -5.65 7.76
CA THR A 61 3.74 -6.94 7.33
C THR A 61 5.23 -6.82 6.98
N ILE A 62 5.62 -5.80 6.22
CA ILE A 62 7.03 -5.51 5.90
C ILE A 62 7.84 -5.32 7.19
N SER A 63 7.33 -4.55 8.16
CA SER A 63 7.99 -4.36 9.45
C SER A 63 8.18 -5.67 10.21
N GLN A 64 7.18 -6.57 10.21
CA GLN A 64 7.28 -7.88 10.85
C GLN A 64 8.34 -8.75 10.17
N LEU A 65 8.35 -8.80 8.84
CA LEU A 65 9.36 -9.54 8.07
C LEU A 65 10.78 -9.06 8.36
N LEU A 66 10.99 -7.74 8.49
CA LEU A 66 12.29 -7.17 8.86
C LEU A 66 12.74 -7.57 10.27
N MET A 67 11.82 -7.59 11.24
CA MET A 67 12.11 -8.04 12.61
C MET A 67 12.50 -9.51 12.64
N SER A 68 11.74 -10.38 11.98
CA SER A 68 12.03 -11.82 11.91
C SER A 68 13.36 -12.11 11.22
N ARG A 69 13.72 -11.37 10.16
CA ARG A 69 15.04 -11.47 9.53
C ARG A 69 16.17 -11.08 10.48
N ARG A 70 15.98 -10.02 11.27
CA ARG A 70 16.98 -9.59 12.26
C ARG A 70 17.19 -10.65 13.35
N GLU A 71 16.12 -11.24 13.86
CA GLU A 71 16.20 -12.30 14.88
C GLU A 71 16.95 -13.54 14.36
N LYS A 72 16.66 -13.96 13.11
CA LYS A 72 17.36 -15.07 12.44
C LYS A 72 18.85 -14.82 12.22
N GLN A 73 19.27 -13.55 12.06
CA GLN A 73 20.68 -13.19 11.87
C GLN A 73 21.47 -13.10 13.19
N GLN A 74 20.79 -13.03 14.33
CA GLN A 74 21.39 -12.92 15.67
C GLN A 74 21.44 -14.26 16.43
N SER A 75 20.82 -15.30 15.88
CA SER A 75 20.82 -16.68 16.42
C SER A 75 21.86 -17.54 15.70
#